data_AF-A0A7M1AVG3-F1
#
_entry.id   AF-A0A7M1AVG3-F1
#
_cell.length_a   1.000
_cell.length_b   1.000
_cell.length_c   1.000
_cell.angle_alpha   90.00
_cell.angle_beta   90.00
_cell.angle_gamma   90.00
#
_symmetry.space_group_name_H-M   'P 1'
#
loop_
_entity.id
_entity.type
_entity.pdbx_description
1 polymer ?
#
loop_
_entity_poly.entity_id
_entity_poly.type
_entity_poly.pdbx_seq_one_letter_code
_entity_poly.pdbx_strand_id
1 'polypeptide(L)'
;MIKYLLLFLLPFSLYASKILSYNIYERTDRADVMITFDTPYSGVIKQSKGKSKTVLKLSDASIESSKIKKVNSKYLKSLTITPLADYTQIVAVTPSYVKLAASKTSDGYGLRLRFTEHSAAKTTQQTTTSSSPDLSALPTKQGDDLSMSYYVVIAILIIGIIILFYLKTKIQTKQTPKTQQKQNSWLFKQEEAKQMQEAAAPENNENNNKNNEISIRFQKSLDEHNNVVMLDFLNQSYLVLLGNGNILLDKFTDNKPSTQQEFETILRDRHAELEKFLENPTPQSHHLDLNEPLQSYKERAASLAYGE
;
A
#
# COMPACT_ATOMS: atom_id res chain seq x y z
N MET A 1 6.43 30.01 -0.89
CA MET A 1 6.34 28.83 -1.77
C MET A 1 7.26 27.67 -1.35
N ILE A 2 8.27 27.88 -0.49
CA ILE A 2 9.18 26.81 -0.03
C ILE A 2 8.51 25.74 0.85
N LYS A 3 7.37 26.06 1.48
CA LYS A 3 6.67 25.17 2.43
C LYS A 3 6.09 23.90 1.81
N TYR A 4 5.72 23.94 0.53
CA TYR A 4 5.18 22.77 -0.19
C TYR A 4 6.26 21.97 -0.94
N LEU A 5 7.45 22.55 -1.11
CA LEU A 5 8.58 21.87 -1.76
C LEU A 5 9.08 20.68 -0.92
N LEU A 6 9.05 20.82 0.40
CA LEU A 6 9.52 19.79 1.34
C LEU A 6 8.60 18.56 1.38
N LEU A 7 7.30 18.74 1.08
CA LEU A 7 6.33 17.64 0.95
C LEU A 7 6.60 16.77 -0.29
N PHE A 8 7.15 17.37 -1.36
CA PHE A 8 7.48 16.67 -2.60
C PHE A 8 8.79 15.85 -2.51
N LEU A 9 9.64 16.14 -1.51
CA LEU A 9 10.90 15.44 -1.26
C LEU A 9 10.73 14.20 -0.34
N LEU A 10 9.59 14.06 0.34
CA LEU A 10 9.30 12.96 1.26
C LEU A 10 9.31 11.54 0.65
N PRO A 11 8.91 11.30 -0.62
CA PRO A 11 8.99 9.95 -1.19
C PRO A 11 10.40 9.52 -1.58
N PHE A 12 11.38 10.43 -1.59
CA PHE A 12 12.75 10.10 -1.99
C PHE A 12 13.62 9.51 -0.86
N SER A 13 13.13 9.48 0.38
CA SER A 13 13.94 9.14 1.56
C SER A 13 13.81 7.70 2.09
N LEU A 14 13.18 6.76 1.37
CA LEU A 14 12.77 5.47 1.96
C LEU A 14 13.13 4.20 1.14
N TYR A 15 14.17 4.22 0.32
CA TYR A 15 14.49 3.08 -0.56
C TYR A 15 15.31 1.95 0.10
N ALA A 16 15.51 1.95 1.42
CA ALA A 16 16.26 0.89 2.10
C ALA A 16 15.31 -0.18 2.66
N SER A 17 15.50 -1.44 2.28
CA SER A 17 14.77 -2.57 2.82
C SER A 17 15.15 -2.82 4.28
N LYS A 18 14.17 -2.89 5.18
CA LYS A 18 14.41 -3.13 6.60
C LYS A 18 14.51 -4.62 6.87
N ILE A 19 15.60 -5.04 7.52
CA ILE A 19 15.80 -6.40 8.01
C ILE A 19 14.86 -6.63 9.20
N LEU A 20 13.95 -7.59 9.05
CA LEU A 20 12.98 -7.99 10.07
C LEU A 20 13.52 -9.11 10.96
N SER A 21 14.16 -10.11 10.35
CA SER A 21 14.71 -11.25 11.09
C SER A 21 15.93 -11.85 10.42
N TYR A 22 16.74 -12.55 11.22
CA TYR A 22 17.91 -13.29 10.78
C TYR A 22 17.97 -14.65 11.49
N ASN A 23 17.72 -15.72 10.73
CA ASN A 23 17.74 -17.09 11.24
C ASN A 23 19.01 -17.80 10.78
N ILE A 24 19.58 -18.64 11.66
CA ILE A 24 20.79 -19.40 11.37
C ILE A 24 20.44 -20.87 11.46
N TYR A 25 20.71 -21.60 10.38
CA TYR A 25 20.48 -23.03 10.27
C TYR A 25 21.84 -23.73 10.22
N GLU A 26 22.14 -24.44 11.29
CA GLU A 26 23.34 -25.26 11.39
C GLU A 26 23.07 -26.61 10.74
N ARG A 27 23.92 -27.01 9.80
CA ARG A 27 23.89 -28.32 9.15
C ARG A 27 25.26 -28.97 9.23
N THR A 28 25.33 -30.25 8.89
CA THR A 28 26.55 -31.04 8.92
C THR A 28 27.57 -30.60 7.86
N ASP A 29 27.10 -30.19 6.69
CA ASP A 29 27.88 -29.80 5.51
C ASP A 29 27.94 -28.29 5.26
N ARG A 30 27.13 -27.50 5.98
CA ARG A 30 27.02 -26.06 5.79
C ARG A 30 26.42 -25.31 6.98
N ALA A 31 26.51 -23.98 6.95
CA ALA A 31 25.65 -23.10 7.74
C ALA A 31 24.92 -22.16 6.78
N ASP A 32 23.59 -22.04 6.92
CA ASP A 32 22.79 -21.11 6.14
C ASP A 32 22.25 -20.01 7.08
N VAL A 33 22.51 -18.75 6.76
CA VAL A 33 21.87 -17.60 7.41
C VAL A 33 20.78 -17.09 6.47
N MET A 34 19.54 -17.04 6.94
CA MET A 34 18.40 -16.47 6.22
C MET A 34 18.04 -15.12 6.82
N ILE A 35 18.22 -14.06 6.06
CA ILE A 35 17.81 -12.70 6.39
C ILE A 35 16.48 -12.44 5.69
N THR A 36 15.53 -11.84 6.39
CA THR A 36 14.21 -11.48 5.84
C THR A 36 14.03 -9.97 5.91
N PHE A 37 13.40 -9.41 4.88
CA PHE A 37 13.17 -7.99 4.72
C PHE A 37 11.67 -7.67 4.75
N ASP A 38 11.33 -6.42 5.05
CA ASP A 38 9.96 -5.90 4.96
C ASP A 38 9.49 -5.63 3.53
N THR A 39 10.43 -5.41 2.63
CA THR A 39 10.27 -5.10 1.22
C THR A 39 11.28 -5.90 0.40
N PRO A 40 11.03 -6.17 -0.90
CA PRO A 40 11.97 -6.88 -1.74
C PRO A 40 13.33 -6.18 -1.75
N TYR A 41 14.38 -6.90 -1.40
CA TYR A 41 15.72 -6.33 -1.32
C TYR A 41 16.32 -6.16 -2.73
N SER A 42 16.47 -4.92 -3.18
CA SER A 42 17.06 -4.58 -4.49
C SER A 42 18.53 -4.15 -4.42
N GLY A 43 19.05 -3.84 -3.22
CA GLY A 43 20.40 -3.30 -3.04
C GLY A 43 21.57 -4.22 -3.45
N VAL A 44 22.75 -3.60 -3.51
CA VAL A 44 24.02 -4.25 -3.88
C VAL A 44 24.71 -4.90 -2.68
N ILE A 45 25.18 -6.14 -2.87
CA ILE A 45 25.93 -6.89 -1.86
C ILE A 45 27.42 -6.88 -2.23
N LYS A 46 28.26 -6.22 -1.41
CA LYS A 46 29.72 -6.26 -1.54
C LYS A 46 30.31 -7.19 -0.50
N GLN A 47 31.25 -8.04 -0.89
CA GLN A 47 31.93 -8.97 0.02
C GLN A 47 33.43 -8.65 0.10
N SER A 48 34.01 -8.79 1.29
CA SER A 48 35.45 -8.80 1.53
C SER A 48 35.81 -10.02 2.38
N LYS A 49 36.70 -10.88 1.88
CA LYS A 49 37.14 -12.10 2.56
C LYS A 49 38.50 -11.88 3.23
N GLY A 50 38.57 -12.10 4.53
CA GLY A 50 39.80 -12.16 5.30
C GLY A 50 40.16 -13.60 5.72
N LYS A 51 41.23 -13.75 6.51
CA LYS A 51 41.72 -15.06 7.00
C LYS A 51 40.74 -15.77 7.95
N SER A 52 40.08 -15.00 8.82
CA SER A 52 39.22 -15.52 9.90
C SER A 52 37.83 -14.89 9.95
N LYS A 53 37.54 -13.97 9.02
CA LYS A 53 36.28 -13.25 8.95
C LYS A 53 35.94 -12.92 7.50
N THR A 54 34.66 -12.95 7.18
CA THR A 54 34.09 -12.47 5.94
C THR A 54 33.19 -11.28 6.27
N VAL A 55 33.39 -10.16 5.59
CA VAL A 55 32.60 -8.94 5.77
C VAL A 55 31.72 -8.76 4.55
N LEU A 56 30.43 -8.55 4.76
CA LEU A 56 29.48 -8.12 3.73
C LEU A 56 29.02 -6.71 4.02
N LYS A 57 28.78 -5.95 2.96
CA LYS A 57 28.09 -4.66 2.98
C LYS A 57 26.85 -4.80 2.12
N LEU A 58 25.69 -4.60 2.74
CA LEU A 58 24.39 -4.62 2.09
C LEU A 58 23.95 -3.17 1.94
N SER A 59 24.15 -2.60 0.74
CA SER A 59 23.57 -1.31 0.38
C SER A 59 22.06 -1.41 0.38
N ASP A 60 21.36 -0.31 0.68
CA ASP A 60 19.90 -0.24 0.69
C ASP A 60 19.24 -1.28 1.62
N ALA A 61 19.95 -1.63 2.70
CA ALA A 61 19.44 -2.45 3.78
C ALA A 61 19.65 -1.76 5.11
N SER A 62 18.65 -1.78 5.97
CA SER A 62 18.68 -1.19 7.32
C SER A 62 18.29 -2.22 8.38
N ILE A 63 18.79 -2.07 9.59
CA ILE A 63 18.33 -2.81 10.78
C ILE A 63 18.26 -1.86 11.96
N GLU A 64 17.31 -2.06 12.87
CA GLU A 64 17.05 -1.13 13.98
C GLU A 64 18.23 -0.95 14.92
N SER A 65 19.04 -2.00 15.12
CA SER A 65 20.17 -1.98 16.04
C SER A 65 21.19 -3.05 15.68
N SER A 66 22.42 -2.90 16.19
CA SER A 66 23.46 -3.92 16.05
C SER A 66 23.06 -5.21 16.76
N LYS A 67 23.23 -6.35 16.08
CA LYS A 67 22.90 -7.69 16.58
C LYS A 67 24.08 -8.62 16.45
N ILE A 68 24.30 -9.46 17.45
CA ILE A 68 25.39 -10.46 17.48
C ILE A 68 24.79 -11.82 17.82
N LYS A 69 25.13 -12.85 17.04
CA LYS A 69 24.73 -14.24 17.30
C LYS A 69 25.94 -15.17 17.21
N LYS A 70 26.20 -15.90 18.28
CA LYS A 70 27.17 -17.00 18.30
C LYS A 70 26.50 -18.28 17.79
N VAL A 71 27.28 -19.13 17.13
CA VAL A 71 26.80 -20.30 16.38
C VAL A 71 27.76 -21.45 16.67
N ASN A 72 27.24 -22.66 16.87
CA ASN A 72 28.07 -23.84 17.11
C ASN A 72 28.34 -24.62 15.81
N SER A 73 28.78 -23.91 14.76
CA SER A 73 29.03 -24.50 13.46
C SER A 73 30.51 -24.50 13.08
N LYS A 74 30.93 -25.57 12.41
CA LYS A 74 32.26 -25.68 11.77
C LYS A 74 32.46 -24.63 10.66
N TYR A 75 31.37 -24.09 10.10
CA TYR A 75 31.42 -23.17 8.95
C TYR A 75 31.23 -21.71 9.35
N LEU A 76 30.57 -21.45 10.48
CA LEU A 76 30.25 -20.12 10.98
C LEU A 76 30.32 -20.12 12.51
N LYS A 77 31.22 -19.33 13.10
CA LYS A 77 31.37 -19.21 14.56
C LYS A 77 30.48 -18.13 15.16
N SER A 78 30.36 -17.00 14.46
CA SER A 78 29.50 -15.90 14.87
C SER A 78 29.11 -15.03 13.70
N LEU A 79 27.99 -14.35 13.84
CA LEU A 79 27.45 -13.37 12.89
C LEU A 79 27.15 -12.08 13.65
N THR A 80 27.70 -10.97 13.18
CA THR A 80 27.38 -9.62 13.65
C THR A 80 26.73 -8.85 12.51
N ILE A 81 25.58 -8.21 12.76
CA ILE A 81 24.86 -7.36 11.81
C ILE A 81 24.81 -5.97 12.43
N THR A 82 25.38 -4.97 11.78
CA THR A 82 25.50 -3.61 12.31
C THR A 82 24.95 -2.62 11.29
N PRO A 83 24.02 -1.73 11.67
CA PRO A 83 23.60 -0.64 10.80
C PRO A 83 24.70 0.43 10.74
N LEU A 84 25.04 0.89 9.53
CA LEU A 84 25.84 2.09 9.29
C LEU A 84 25.02 3.08 8.45
N ALA A 85 25.54 4.28 8.23
CA ALA A 85 24.85 5.36 7.53
C ALA A 85 24.29 4.93 6.15
N ASP A 86 25.11 4.29 5.30
CA ASP A 86 24.75 4.01 3.90
C ASP A 86 24.50 2.51 3.62
N TYR A 87 24.78 1.64 4.59
CA TYR A 87 24.68 0.19 4.41
C TYR A 87 24.58 -0.54 5.74
N THR A 88 24.02 -1.75 5.71
CA THR A 88 24.14 -2.69 6.81
C THR A 88 25.39 -3.55 6.63
N GLN A 89 26.28 -3.56 7.62
CA GLN A 89 27.46 -4.41 7.64
C GLN A 89 27.13 -5.75 8.29
N ILE A 90 27.57 -6.83 7.66
CA ILE A 90 27.53 -8.17 8.23
C ILE A 90 28.95 -8.68 8.38
N VAL A 91 29.36 -9.04 9.60
CA VAL A 91 30.65 -9.65 9.88
C VAL A 91 30.42 -11.09 10.32
N ALA A 92 30.80 -12.02 9.45
CA ALA A 92 30.77 -13.45 9.72
C ALA A 92 32.17 -13.94 10.11
N VAL A 93 32.31 -14.53 11.30
CA VAL A 93 33.56 -15.16 11.73
C VAL A 93 33.58 -16.58 11.16
N THR A 94 34.46 -16.80 10.19
CA THR A 94 34.49 -18.02 9.38
C THR A 94 35.94 -18.51 9.23
N PRO A 95 36.20 -19.82 9.31
CA PRO A 95 37.51 -20.38 8.93
C PRO A 95 37.90 -20.06 7.49
N SER A 96 39.19 -20.08 7.18
CA SER A 96 39.74 -19.72 5.85
C SER A 96 39.24 -20.63 4.71
N TYR A 97 39.01 -21.92 5.02
CA TYR A 97 38.52 -22.92 4.07
C TYR A 97 37.03 -22.75 3.71
N VAL A 98 36.30 -21.83 4.36
CA VAL A 98 34.88 -21.61 4.10
C VAL A 98 34.69 -20.66 2.92
N LYS A 99 33.81 -21.03 1.99
CA LYS A 99 33.27 -20.15 0.96
C LYS A 99 31.89 -19.65 1.36
N LEU A 100 31.60 -18.41 0.98
CA LEU A 100 30.30 -17.78 1.15
C LEU A 100 29.63 -17.63 -0.22
N ALA A 101 28.37 -18.05 -0.32
CA ALA A 101 27.50 -17.74 -1.44
C ALA A 101 26.28 -16.97 -0.92
N ALA A 102 25.90 -15.89 -1.62
CA ALA A 102 24.70 -15.12 -1.31
C ALA A 102 23.67 -15.32 -2.42
N SER A 103 22.40 -15.51 -2.06
CA SER A 103 21.30 -15.65 -3.03
C SER A 103 20.01 -15.05 -2.47
N LYS A 104 19.29 -14.28 -3.29
CA LYS A 104 17.94 -13.80 -2.97
C LYS A 104 16.92 -14.94 -3.13
N THR A 105 15.83 -14.89 -2.38
CA THR A 105 14.64 -15.72 -2.65
C THR A 105 13.98 -15.25 -3.95
N SER A 106 13.09 -16.08 -4.52
CA SER A 106 12.41 -15.77 -5.79
C SER A 106 11.55 -14.52 -5.73
N ASP A 107 11.05 -14.17 -4.55
CA ASP A 107 10.23 -12.99 -4.27
C ASP A 107 11.06 -11.77 -3.81
N GLY A 108 12.37 -11.92 -3.60
CA GLY A 108 13.27 -10.86 -3.14
C GLY A 108 13.17 -10.50 -1.65
N TYR A 109 12.21 -11.04 -0.90
CA TYR A 109 12.03 -10.73 0.54
C TYR A 109 13.02 -11.45 1.46
N GLY A 110 13.80 -12.40 0.93
CA GLY A 110 14.80 -13.15 1.67
C GLY A 110 16.17 -13.07 1.02
N LEU A 111 17.21 -13.00 1.86
CA LEU A 111 18.61 -13.16 1.46
C LEU A 111 19.22 -14.34 2.23
N ARG A 112 19.61 -15.37 1.49
CA ARG A 112 20.33 -16.53 2.02
C ARG A 112 21.84 -16.32 1.87
N LEU A 113 22.55 -16.37 2.99
CA LEU A 113 24.01 -16.44 3.04
C LEU A 113 24.41 -17.87 3.41
N ARG A 114 25.01 -18.58 2.47
CA ARG A 114 25.42 -19.98 2.62
C ARG A 114 26.92 -20.09 2.81
N PHE A 115 27.32 -20.63 3.96
CA PHE A 115 28.69 -20.93 4.34
C PHE A 115 28.94 -22.42 4.14
N THR A 116 29.85 -22.77 3.23
CA THR A 116 30.18 -24.16 2.88
C THR A 116 31.69 -24.32 2.80
N GLU A 117 32.19 -25.55 2.86
CA GLU A 117 33.59 -25.81 2.58
C GLU A 117 33.94 -25.47 1.12
N HIS A 118 35.11 -24.86 0.91
CA HIS A 118 35.71 -24.75 -0.40
C HIS A 118 36.29 -26.13 -0.77
N SER A 119 35.43 -27.06 -1.19
CA SER A 119 35.91 -28.20 -1.96
C SER A 119 36.62 -27.64 -3.19
N ALA A 120 37.88 -28.02 -3.39
CA ALA A 120 38.58 -27.89 -4.65
C ALA A 120 37.79 -28.70 -5.69
N ALA A 121 36.73 -28.12 -6.24
CA ALA A 121 36.07 -28.66 -7.40
C ALA A 121 37.10 -28.62 -8.53
N LYS A 122 37.32 -29.77 -9.18
CA LYS A 122 37.99 -29.87 -10.47
C LYS A 122 37.22 -28.99 -11.46
N THR A 123 37.57 -27.72 -11.55
CA THR A 123 37.07 -26.82 -12.59
C THR A 123 37.91 -27.07 -13.82
N THR A 124 37.29 -27.70 -14.82
CA THR A 124 37.74 -27.61 -16.21
C THR A 124 38.00 -26.14 -16.53
N GLN A 125 39.18 -25.90 -17.05
CA GLN A 125 39.81 -24.62 -17.34
C GLN A 125 38.86 -23.60 -17.98
N GLN A 126 38.91 -22.36 -17.48
CA GLN A 126 39.32 -21.28 -18.38
C GLN A 126 40.07 -20.20 -17.58
N THR A 127 41.29 -19.97 -18.04
CA THR A 127 42.34 -19.12 -17.48
C THR A 127 42.12 -17.66 -17.88
N THR A 128 42.33 -16.73 -16.95
CA THR A 128 43.23 -15.57 -17.14
C THR A 128 43.65 -15.00 -15.79
N THR A 129 44.92 -14.64 -15.73
CA THR A 129 45.75 -14.37 -14.55
C THR A 129 45.73 -12.91 -14.08
N SER A 130 46.05 -12.77 -12.78
CA SER A 130 46.82 -11.72 -12.07
C SER A 130 46.17 -10.41 -11.55
N SER A 131 46.11 -10.37 -10.21
CA SER A 131 46.61 -9.35 -9.26
C SER A 131 45.89 -8.00 -9.03
N SER A 132 45.02 -7.98 -8.02
CA SER A 132 44.84 -6.93 -6.98
C SER A 132 43.74 -7.39 -6.00
N PRO A 133 43.63 -6.91 -4.74
CA PRO A 133 42.57 -7.31 -3.82
C PRO A 133 41.27 -6.58 -4.19
N ASP A 134 40.69 -6.96 -5.33
CA ASP A 134 39.51 -6.30 -5.86
C ASP A 134 38.23 -6.90 -5.28
N LEU A 135 37.28 -6.04 -4.95
CA LEU A 135 35.97 -6.41 -4.42
C LEU A 135 35.17 -7.12 -5.51
N SER A 136 35.26 -8.45 -5.56
CA SER A 136 34.48 -9.23 -6.52
C SER A 136 33.00 -9.20 -6.14
N ALA A 137 32.18 -8.56 -6.98
CA ALA A 137 30.73 -8.64 -6.90
C ALA A 137 30.29 -10.10 -7.11
N LEU A 138 29.45 -10.61 -6.22
CA LEU A 138 28.82 -11.92 -6.42
C LEU A 138 27.85 -11.82 -7.61
N PRO A 139 27.69 -12.89 -8.42
CA PRO A 139 26.71 -12.90 -9.50
C PRO A 139 25.29 -12.91 -8.91
N THR A 140 24.76 -11.72 -8.64
CA THR A 140 23.34 -11.51 -8.41
C THR A 140 22.70 -11.29 -9.77
N LYS A 141 21.66 -12.06 -10.08
CA LYS A 141 20.78 -11.79 -11.23
C LYS A 141 20.42 -10.30 -11.19
N GLN A 142 20.75 -9.55 -12.25
CA GLN A 142 20.31 -8.17 -12.42
C GLN A 142 18.78 -8.17 -12.34
N GLY A 143 18.27 -7.76 -11.19
CA GLY A 143 16.86 -7.53 -10.95
C GLY A 143 16.71 -6.03 -10.81
N ASP A 144 16.39 -5.40 -11.94
CA ASP A 144 15.64 -4.14 -12.10
C ASP A 144 16.00 -3.57 -13.47
N ASP A 145 15.41 -4.14 -14.52
CA ASP A 145 14.94 -3.26 -15.57
C ASP A 145 13.52 -2.90 -15.16
N LEU A 146 13.36 -1.73 -14.54
CA LEU A 146 12.10 -1.00 -14.71
C LEU A 146 11.91 -0.94 -16.22
N SER A 147 11.00 -1.78 -16.72
CA SER A 147 10.75 -1.92 -18.15
C SER A 147 10.54 -0.53 -18.74
N MET A 148 11.04 -0.29 -19.95
CA MET A 148 10.90 1.01 -20.65
C MET A 148 9.49 1.61 -20.53
N SER A 149 8.46 0.76 -20.45
CA SER A 149 7.07 1.13 -20.14
C SER A 149 6.87 1.96 -18.86
N TYR A 150 7.60 1.70 -17.78
CA TYR A 150 7.51 2.47 -16.53
C TYR A 150 7.94 3.92 -16.75
N TYR A 151 9.06 4.14 -17.45
CA TYR A 151 9.53 5.48 -17.80
C TYR A 151 8.58 6.19 -18.78
N VAL A 152 7.97 5.45 -19.71
CA VAL A 152 6.94 5.99 -20.63
C VAL A 152 5.72 6.50 -19.85
N VAL A 153 5.24 5.75 -18.85
CA VAL A 153 4.09 6.18 -18.01
C VAL A 153 4.44 7.43 -17.21
N ILE A 154 5.63 7.51 -16.62
CA ILE A 154 6.10 8.70 -15.89
C ILE A 154 6.20 9.91 -16.83
N ALA A 155 6.74 9.73 -18.04
CA ALA A 155 6.85 10.80 -19.02
C ALA A 155 5.47 11.35 -19.41
N ILE A 156 4.49 10.48 -19.65
CA ILE A 156 3.11 10.88 -19.95
C ILE A 156 2.50 11.65 -18.77
N LEU A 157 2.74 11.22 -17.54
CA LEU A 157 2.25 11.91 -16.33
C LEU A 157 2.83 13.32 -16.21
N ILE A 158 4.14 13.49 -16.42
CA ILE A 158 4.81 14.80 -16.38
C ILE A 158 4.27 15.71 -17.48
N ILE A 159 4.12 15.19 -18.71
CA ILE A 159 3.53 15.94 -19.82
C ILE A 159 2.09 16.35 -19.48
N GLY A 160 1.29 15.46 -18.89
CA GLY A 160 -0.07 15.76 -18.41
C GLY A 160 -0.09 16.89 -17.39
N ILE A 161 0.83 16.90 -16.42
CA ILE A 161 0.97 17.98 -15.44
C ILE A 161 1.34 19.31 -16.12
N ILE A 162 2.27 19.29 -17.09
CA ILE A 162 2.65 20.49 -17.85
C ILE A 162 1.46 21.03 -18.66
N ILE A 163 0.69 20.15 -19.30
CA ILE A 163 -0.53 20.50 -20.04
C ILE A 163 -1.56 21.12 -19.09
N LEU A 164 -1.85 20.49 -17.94
CA LEU A 164 -2.76 21.02 -16.94
C LEU A 164 -2.30 22.38 -16.40
N PHE A 165 -1.00 22.57 -16.20
CA PHE A 165 -0.43 23.84 -15.78
C PHE A 165 -0.56 24.92 -16.87
N TYR A 166 -0.38 24.55 -18.13
CA TYR A 166 -0.57 25.44 -19.28
C TYR A 166 -2.05 25.82 -19.49
N LEU A 167 -2.98 24.88 -19.33
CA LEU A 167 -4.42 25.16 -19.36
C LEU A 167 -4.83 26.05 -18.18
N LYS A 168 -4.35 25.75 -16.97
CA LYS A 168 -4.62 26.58 -15.78
C LYS A 168 -4.14 28.02 -15.98
N THR A 169 -2.93 28.22 -16.50
CA THR A 169 -2.38 29.57 -16.74
C THR A 169 -3.16 30.32 -17.82
N LYS A 170 -3.66 29.63 -18.86
CA LYS A 170 -4.43 30.25 -19.95
C LYS A 170 -5.89 30.54 -19.58
N ILE A 171 -6.49 29.80 -18.64
CA ILE A 171 -7.86 30.00 -18.16
C ILE A 171 -7.92 31.12 -17.10
N GLN A 172 -6.88 31.28 -16.28
CA GLN A 172 -6.81 32.36 -15.29
C GLN A 172 -6.57 33.75 -15.90
N THR A 173 -6.11 33.85 -17.14
CA THR A 173 -5.93 35.13 -17.86
C THR A 173 -7.22 35.68 -18.49
N LYS A 174 -8.34 34.96 -18.40
CA LYS A 174 -9.68 35.45 -18.74
C LYS A 174 -10.54 35.73 -17.49
N GLN A 175 -9.93 36.26 -16.43
CA GLN A 175 -10.66 36.81 -15.30
C GLN A 175 -10.77 38.33 -15.45
N THR A 176 -11.93 38.76 -15.93
CA THR A 176 -12.50 40.12 -15.80
C THR A 176 -12.44 40.57 -14.33
N PRO A 177 -12.35 41.88 -14.03
CA PRO A 177 -12.09 42.37 -12.67
C PRO A 177 -13.15 41.92 -11.66
N LYS A 178 -12.69 41.58 -10.46
CA LYS A 178 -13.50 41.21 -9.30
C LYS A 178 -14.50 42.31 -8.94
N THR A 179 -15.78 42.07 -9.20
CA THR A 179 -16.85 42.67 -8.38
C THR A 179 -17.06 41.74 -7.18
N GLN A 180 -16.79 42.25 -5.99
CA GLN A 180 -17.13 41.57 -4.74
C GLN A 180 -18.65 41.40 -4.67
N GLN A 181 -19.14 40.16 -4.69
CA GLN A 181 -20.50 39.86 -4.25
C GLN A 181 -20.48 38.66 -3.31
N LYS A 182 -20.63 39.02 -2.03
CA LYS A 182 -21.47 38.42 -1.00
C LYS A 182 -21.93 36.98 -1.24
N GLN A 183 -21.60 36.13 -0.26
CA GLN A 183 -22.20 34.82 -0.04
C GLN A 183 -23.72 34.94 0.00
N ASN A 184 -24.40 34.22 -0.88
CA ASN A 184 -25.83 33.98 -0.78
C ASN A 184 -26.02 32.49 -0.52
N SER A 185 -26.30 32.16 0.74
CA SER A 185 -26.74 30.86 1.21
C SER A 185 -28.00 30.43 0.44
N TRP A 186 -27.99 29.21 -0.07
CA TRP A 186 -29.09 28.59 -0.84
C TRP A 186 -30.30 28.17 0.02
N LEU A 187 -30.40 28.64 1.26
CA LEU A 187 -31.36 28.11 2.24
C LEU A 187 -32.63 28.97 2.42
N PHE A 188 -32.83 30.00 1.61
CA PHE A 188 -34.06 30.82 1.66
C PHE A 188 -34.47 31.25 0.26
N LYS A 189 -35.18 30.35 -0.44
CA LYS A 189 -36.10 30.76 -1.51
C LYS A 189 -37.31 29.85 -1.54
N GLN A 190 -38.13 29.96 -0.51
CA GLN A 190 -39.53 29.58 -0.58
C GLN A 190 -40.33 30.88 -0.64
N GLU A 191 -41.35 30.90 -1.50
CA GLU A 191 -42.21 32.04 -1.86
C GLU A 191 -41.72 32.91 -3.02
N GLU A 192 -41.82 32.37 -4.24
CA GLU A 192 -42.21 33.13 -5.44
C GLU A 192 -42.59 32.14 -6.56
N ALA A 193 -43.59 31.31 -6.29
CA ALA A 193 -44.31 30.59 -7.33
C ALA A 193 -45.54 31.41 -7.72
N LYS A 194 -45.43 32.20 -8.80
CA LYS A 194 -46.52 32.60 -9.69
C LYS A 194 -45.97 33.51 -10.80
N GLN A 195 -45.72 32.94 -11.98
CA GLN A 195 -46.39 33.32 -13.24
C GLN A 195 -45.73 32.61 -14.45
N MET A 196 -46.57 31.79 -15.09
CA MET A 196 -46.75 31.64 -16.54
C MET A 196 -45.66 30.95 -17.40
N GLN A 197 -45.97 29.69 -17.70
CA GLN A 197 -45.90 29.00 -19.00
C GLN A 197 -45.59 29.87 -20.23
N GLU A 198 -44.66 29.41 -21.10
CA GLU A 198 -45.02 28.78 -22.39
C GLU A 198 -43.79 28.22 -23.17
N ALA A 199 -44.06 27.08 -23.81
CA ALA A 199 -43.55 26.58 -25.10
C ALA A 199 -42.15 25.94 -25.27
N ALA A 200 -42.22 24.81 -26.00
CA ALA A 200 -41.22 24.14 -26.85
C ALA A 200 -40.23 23.14 -26.23
N ALA A 201 -40.52 21.86 -26.47
CA ALA A 201 -39.53 20.80 -26.68
C ALA A 201 -39.22 20.71 -28.20
N PRO A 202 -38.27 19.88 -28.67
CA PRO A 202 -37.07 19.31 -28.04
C PRO A 202 -35.81 19.55 -28.90
N GLU A 203 -34.60 19.68 -28.35
CA GLU A 203 -33.40 19.31 -29.12
C GLU A 203 -32.29 18.71 -28.27
N ASN A 204 -31.78 17.61 -28.79
CA ASN A 204 -30.66 16.83 -28.33
C ASN A 204 -29.41 17.69 -28.15
N ASN A 205 -28.73 17.54 -27.02
CA ASN A 205 -27.29 17.76 -26.96
C ASN A 205 -26.68 16.76 -25.99
N GLU A 206 -26.28 15.61 -26.54
CA GLU A 206 -25.17 14.85 -26.01
C GLU A 206 -23.94 15.76 -25.97
N ASN A 207 -23.61 16.26 -24.78
CA ASN A 207 -22.27 16.75 -24.52
C ASN A 207 -21.70 15.98 -23.34
N ASN A 208 -20.89 15.00 -23.71
CA ASN A 208 -19.99 14.24 -22.87
C ASN A 208 -19.07 15.19 -22.10
N ASN A 209 -19.46 15.50 -20.87
CA ASN A 209 -18.52 15.88 -19.84
C ASN A 209 -18.82 14.98 -18.64
N LYS A 210 -18.23 13.77 -18.65
CA LYS A 210 -18.20 12.88 -17.49
C LYS A 210 -17.31 13.50 -16.41
N ASN A 211 -17.80 14.58 -15.81
CA ASN A 211 -17.54 14.80 -14.41
C ASN A 211 -18.26 13.65 -13.70
N ASN A 212 -17.52 12.87 -12.93
CA ASN A 212 -18.05 11.81 -12.08
C ASN A 212 -18.86 12.44 -10.93
N GLU A 213 -19.92 13.16 -11.29
CA GLU A 213 -20.79 13.86 -10.38
C GLU A 213 -21.81 12.87 -9.84
N ILE A 214 -21.84 12.74 -8.52
CA ILE A 214 -22.82 11.92 -7.82
C ILE A 214 -24.15 12.68 -7.86
N SER A 215 -25.19 12.09 -8.45
CA SER A 215 -26.52 12.70 -8.48
C SER A 215 -27.50 11.93 -7.60
N ILE A 216 -28.29 12.64 -6.80
CA ILE A 216 -29.39 12.05 -6.03
C ILE A 216 -30.61 11.94 -6.94
N ARG A 217 -31.11 10.72 -7.16
CA ARG A 217 -32.30 10.46 -8.00
C ARG A 217 -33.60 10.50 -7.19
N PHE A 218 -33.60 9.82 -6.05
CA PHE A 218 -34.77 9.73 -5.16
C PHE A 218 -34.31 9.87 -3.72
N GLN A 219 -35.16 10.46 -2.87
CA GLN A 219 -34.93 10.59 -1.45
C GLN A 219 -36.24 10.44 -0.69
N LYS A 220 -36.18 9.78 0.47
CA LYS A 220 -37.29 9.68 1.41
C LYS A 220 -36.78 9.80 2.84
N SER A 221 -37.37 10.70 3.61
CA SER A 221 -37.11 10.81 5.05
C SER A 221 -37.80 9.67 5.79
N LEU A 222 -37.04 8.97 6.65
CA LEU A 222 -37.58 7.95 7.54
C LEU A 222 -37.98 8.56 8.89
N ASP A 223 -37.15 9.46 9.42
CA ASP A 223 -37.40 10.24 10.63
C ASP A 223 -36.69 11.61 10.55
N GLU A 224 -36.61 12.34 11.67
CA GLU A 224 -35.96 13.66 11.73
C GLU A 224 -34.45 13.63 11.44
N HIS A 225 -33.80 12.48 11.59
CA HIS A 225 -32.34 12.32 11.52
C HIS A 225 -31.86 11.39 10.41
N ASN A 226 -32.74 10.54 9.86
CA ASN A 226 -32.41 9.47 8.92
C ASN A 226 -33.22 9.60 7.61
N ASN A 227 -32.51 9.52 6.48
CA ASN A 227 -33.05 9.60 5.13
C ASN A 227 -32.52 8.44 4.29
N VAL A 228 -33.35 7.84 3.46
CA VAL A 228 -32.90 6.90 2.43
C VAL A 228 -32.80 7.61 1.09
N VAL A 229 -31.68 7.43 0.42
CA VAL A 229 -31.32 8.14 -0.80
C VAL A 229 -30.87 7.15 -1.88
N MET A 230 -31.34 7.35 -3.11
CA MET A 230 -30.84 6.69 -4.31
C MET A 230 -29.78 7.57 -4.96
N LEU A 231 -28.53 7.14 -4.91
CA LEU A 231 -27.38 7.84 -5.49
C LEU A 231 -27.00 7.20 -6.82
N ASP A 232 -26.90 8.01 -7.87
CA ASP A 232 -26.36 7.59 -9.15
C ASP A 232 -24.89 7.99 -9.25
N PHE A 233 -24.04 7.02 -9.58
CA PHE A 233 -22.64 7.24 -9.86
C PHE A 233 -22.20 6.33 -11.01
N LEU A 234 -21.68 6.95 -12.08
CA LEU A 234 -21.32 6.26 -13.33
C LEU A 234 -22.51 5.47 -13.90
N ASN A 235 -22.35 4.15 -14.06
CA ASN A 235 -23.38 3.24 -14.54
C ASN A 235 -24.08 2.49 -13.40
N GLN A 236 -23.96 2.94 -12.14
CA GLN A 236 -24.48 2.23 -10.97
C GLN A 236 -25.35 3.15 -10.12
N SER A 237 -26.45 2.60 -9.58
CA SER A 237 -27.31 3.29 -8.61
C SER A 237 -27.17 2.59 -7.26
N TYR A 238 -27.07 3.37 -6.19
CA TYR A 238 -26.83 2.89 -4.84
C TYR A 238 -27.96 3.35 -3.92
N LEU A 239 -28.59 2.41 -3.23
CA LEU A 239 -29.57 2.73 -2.19
C LEU A 239 -28.82 2.88 -0.87
N VAL A 240 -28.84 4.06 -0.27
CA VAL A 240 -28.04 4.39 0.91
C VAL A 240 -28.94 4.99 2.00
N LEU A 241 -28.81 4.48 3.22
CA LEU A 241 -29.33 5.14 4.42
C LEU A 241 -28.31 6.18 4.86
N LEU A 242 -28.74 7.43 5.00
CA LEU A 242 -27.95 8.59 5.42
C LEU A 242 -28.57 9.20 6.67
N GLY A 243 -27.78 9.45 7.71
CA GLY A 243 -28.27 10.04 8.96
C GLY A 243 -27.31 9.84 10.12
N ASN A 244 -27.80 9.24 11.20
CA ASN A 244 -26.96 8.88 12.36
C ASN A 244 -25.89 7.85 12.01
N GLY A 245 -26.15 7.01 11.01
CA GLY A 245 -25.19 6.11 10.37
C GLY A 245 -25.35 6.17 8.85
N ASN A 246 -24.28 5.81 8.13
CA ASN A 246 -24.32 5.71 6.68
C ASN A 246 -24.16 4.25 6.27
N ILE A 247 -25.16 3.67 5.62
CA ILE A 247 -25.17 2.27 5.25
C ILE A 247 -25.58 2.13 3.79
N LEU A 248 -24.81 1.35 3.04
CA LEU A 248 -25.19 0.93 1.69
C LEU A 248 -26.15 -0.25 1.81
N LEU A 249 -27.39 -0.05 1.38
CA LEU A 249 -28.47 -1.04 1.43
C LEU A 249 -28.48 -1.92 0.17
N ASP A 250 -28.28 -1.33 -1.01
CA ASP A 250 -28.29 -2.09 -2.26
C ASP A 250 -27.57 -1.37 -3.42
N LYS A 251 -27.30 -2.11 -4.50
CA LYS A 251 -26.61 -1.64 -5.71
C LYS A 251 -27.26 -2.18 -6.98
N PHE A 252 -27.58 -1.29 -7.91
CA PHE A 252 -28.25 -1.59 -9.17
C PHE A 252 -27.36 -1.27 -10.39
N THR A 253 -27.15 -2.25 -11.26
CA THR A 253 -26.43 -2.09 -12.55
C THR A 253 -27.37 -2.01 -13.74
N ASP A 254 -28.30 -2.98 -13.86
CA ASP A 254 -29.11 -3.17 -15.07
C ASP A 254 -30.61 -2.92 -14.84
N ASN A 255 -31.13 -3.20 -13.63
CA ASN A 255 -32.53 -2.99 -13.24
C ASN A 255 -32.66 -1.82 -12.26
N LYS A 256 -32.35 -0.61 -12.75
CA LYS A 256 -32.40 0.59 -11.91
C LYS A 256 -33.85 1.07 -11.76
N PRO A 257 -34.30 1.39 -10.53
CA PRO A 257 -35.60 2.02 -10.36
C PRO A 257 -35.62 3.35 -11.12
N SER A 258 -36.59 3.49 -12.02
CA SER A 258 -36.72 4.67 -12.87
C SER A 258 -37.87 5.57 -12.43
N THR A 259 -38.75 5.06 -11.57
CA THR A 259 -39.92 5.77 -11.05
C THR A 259 -39.90 5.84 -9.52
N GLN A 260 -40.55 6.87 -8.96
CA GLN A 260 -40.74 6.99 -7.51
C GLN A 260 -41.49 5.77 -6.94
N GLN A 261 -42.43 5.20 -7.70
CA GLN A 261 -43.21 4.03 -7.25
C GLN A 261 -42.34 2.78 -7.09
N GLU A 262 -41.44 2.52 -8.04
CA GLU A 262 -40.46 1.41 -7.93
C GLU A 262 -39.51 1.60 -6.74
N PHE A 263 -39.06 2.83 -6.53
CA PHE A 263 -38.24 3.19 -5.38
C PHE A 263 -38.97 2.89 -4.05
N GLU A 264 -40.22 3.30 -3.92
CA GLU A 264 -41.05 3.03 -2.73
C GLU A 264 -41.30 1.53 -2.51
N THR A 265 -41.46 0.75 -3.59
CA THR A 265 -41.59 -0.72 -3.51
C THR A 265 -40.32 -1.35 -2.96
N ILE A 266 -39.14 -0.95 -3.46
CA ILE A 266 -37.85 -1.44 -2.96
C ILE A 266 -37.68 -1.12 -1.46
N LEU A 267 -38.09 0.07 -1.03
CA LEU A 267 -38.05 0.44 0.40
C LEU A 267 -38.96 -0.42 1.27
N ARG A 268 -40.15 -0.79 0.76
CA ARG A 268 -41.08 -1.68 1.47
C ARG A 268 -40.52 -3.09 1.61
N ASP A 269 -39.92 -3.62 0.55
CA ASP A 269 -39.30 -4.95 0.56
C ASP A 269 -38.13 -5.00 1.57
N ARG A 270 -37.43 -3.88 1.74
CA ARG A 270 -36.29 -3.74 2.66
C ARG A 270 -36.65 -3.16 4.03
N HIS A 271 -37.94 -3.02 4.34
CA HIS A 271 -38.38 -2.41 5.59
C HIS A 271 -37.82 -3.12 6.84
N ALA A 272 -37.81 -4.45 6.86
CA ALA A 272 -37.27 -5.21 7.99
C ALA A 272 -35.77 -4.97 8.23
N GLU A 273 -35.00 -4.73 7.17
CA GLU A 273 -33.57 -4.41 7.26
C GLU A 273 -33.35 -2.98 7.76
N LEU A 274 -34.17 -2.04 7.29
CA LEU A 274 -34.19 -0.66 7.77
C LEU A 274 -34.52 -0.57 9.26
N GLU A 275 -35.58 -1.24 9.73
CA GLU A 275 -35.99 -1.24 11.15
C GLU A 275 -34.87 -1.76 12.05
N LYS A 276 -34.19 -2.84 11.65
CA LYS A 276 -33.06 -3.41 12.42
C LYS A 276 -31.92 -2.40 12.64
N PHE A 277 -31.68 -1.52 11.66
CA PHE A 277 -30.67 -0.46 11.74
C PHE A 277 -31.15 0.77 12.52
N LEU A 278 -32.44 1.09 12.45
CA LEU A 278 -33.02 2.20 13.20
C LEU A 278 -33.15 1.88 14.70
N GLU A 279 -33.43 0.62 15.04
CA GLU A 279 -33.54 0.15 16.43
C GLU A 279 -32.18 0.04 17.15
N ASN A 280 -31.08 -0.10 16.41
CA ASN A 280 -29.72 -0.17 16.95
C ASN A 280 -28.86 1.00 16.43
N PRO A 281 -29.02 2.23 16.95
CA PRO A 281 -28.24 3.40 16.52
C PRO A 281 -26.77 3.38 16.98
N THR A 282 -26.24 2.22 17.39
CA THR A 282 -24.87 2.09 17.87
C THR A 282 -23.90 2.46 16.75
N PRO A 283 -22.92 3.35 16.99
CA PRO A 283 -21.94 3.72 15.97
C PRO A 283 -21.00 2.53 15.73
N GLN A 284 -21.40 1.61 14.87
CA GLN A 284 -20.53 0.55 14.37
C GLN A 284 -19.63 1.14 13.29
N SER A 285 -18.57 1.81 13.72
CA SER A 285 -17.26 1.46 13.19
C SER A 285 -17.17 -0.08 13.23
N HIS A 286 -16.94 -0.73 12.09
CA HIS A 286 -16.57 -2.15 12.03
C HIS A 286 -15.23 -2.34 12.75
N HIS A 287 -15.26 -2.35 14.08
CA HIS A 287 -14.28 -3.02 14.89
C HIS A 287 -14.71 -4.48 14.90
N LEU A 288 -13.86 -5.37 14.39
CA LEU A 288 -13.98 -6.79 14.62
C LEU A 288 -14.15 -7.01 16.13
N ASP A 289 -15.26 -7.65 16.54
CA ASP A 289 -15.44 -8.14 17.90
C ASP A 289 -14.41 -9.25 18.19
N LEU A 290 -13.20 -8.81 18.54
CA LEU A 290 -12.09 -9.64 19.00
C LEU A 290 -12.30 -10.16 20.44
N ASN A 291 -13.40 -9.80 21.09
CA ASN A 291 -13.63 -10.12 22.50
C ASN A 291 -14.17 -11.53 22.74
N GLU A 292 -14.94 -12.11 21.83
CA GLU A 292 -15.47 -13.47 21.99
C GLU A 292 -14.36 -14.55 22.02
N PRO A 293 -13.37 -14.53 21.10
CA PRO A 293 -12.26 -15.48 21.16
C PRO A 293 -11.44 -15.32 22.44
N LEU A 294 -11.14 -14.08 22.85
CA LEU A 294 -10.29 -13.82 24.02
C LEU A 294 -10.94 -14.24 25.34
N GLN A 295 -12.27 -14.16 25.46
CA GLN A 295 -12.97 -14.66 26.64
C GLN A 295 -12.93 -16.19 26.73
N SER A 296 -13.13 -16.89 25.61
CA SER A 296 -13.02 -18.36 25.58
C SER A 296 -11.60 -18.87 25.92
N TYR A 297 -10.56 -18.11 25.56
CA TYR A 297 -9.17 -18.41 25.96
C TYR A 297 -8.93 -18.13 27.45
N LYS A 298 -9.50 -17.06 28.02
CA LYS A 298 -9.41 -16.79 29.46
C LYS A 298 -10.13 -17.86 30.29
N GLU A 299 -11.30 -18.31 29.88
CA GLU A 299 -12.01 -19.40 30.56
C GLU A 299 -11.24 -20.72 30.50
N ARG A 300 -10.67 -21.08 29.33
CA ARG A 300 -9.81 -22.27 29.22
C ARG A 300 -8.53 -22.18 30.03
N ALA A 301 -7.90 -21.01 30.09
CA ALA A 301 -6.70 -20.82 30.90
C ALA A 301 -7.01 -20.89 32.40
N ALA A 302 -8.16 -20.37 32.82
CA ALA A 302 -8.62 -20.45 34.20
C ALA A 302 -9.00 -21.89 34.60
N SER A 303 -9.65 -22.66 33.73
CA SER A 303 -10.00 -24.05 34.03
C SER A 303 -8.78 -24.98 34.13
N LEU A 304 -7.70 -24.70 33.39
CA LEU A 304 -6.42 -25.42 33.50
C LEU A 304 -5.63 -25.07 34.77
N ALA A 305 -5.84 -23.89 35.36
CA ALA A 305 -5.13 -23.45 36.55
C ALA A 305 -5.73 -23.97 37.87
N TYR A 306 -6.97 -24.44 37.86
CA TYR A 306 -7.70 -24.94 39.04
C TYR A 306 -8.12 -26.41 38.93
N GLY A 307 -7.62 -27.13 37.93
CA GLY A 307 -7.86 -28.57 37.77
C GLY A 307 -6.72 -29.42 38.33
N GLU A 308 -6.63 -29.52 39.65
CA GLU A 308 -6.10 -30.68 40.39
C GLU A 308 -7.15 -31.16 41.39
#